data_AF-A0A847BVN6-F1
#
_entry.id   AF-A0A847BVN6-F1
#
_cell.length_a   1.000
_cell.length_b   1.000
_cell.length_c   1.000
_cell.angle_alpha   90.00
_cell.angle_beta   90.00
_cell.angle_gamma   90.00
#
_symmetry.space_group_name_H-M   'P 1'
#
loop_
_entity.id
_entity.type
_entity.pdbx_description
1 polymer ?
#
loop_
_entity_poly.entity_id
_entity_poly.type
_entity_poly.pdbx_seq_one_letter_code
_entity_poly.pdbx_strand_id
1 'polypeptide(L)' 'VYAPHNGIIIGRTEIPLVQEGDALFHVAAFENLERAENRIEYFHDKAISQNDFLELKDQHVLS' A
#
# COMPACT_ATOMS: atom_id res chain seq x y z
N VAL A 1 19.00 -7.93 9.16
CA VAL A 1 18.78 -6.50 8.83
C VAL A 1 17.37 -6.16 9.28
N TYR A 2 17.21 -5.12 10.13
CA TYR A 2 15.93 -4.68 10.65
C TYR A 2 15.74 -3.20 10.33
N ALA A 3 14.50 -2.74 10.20
CA ALA A 3 14.21 -1.32 10.01
C ALA A 3 14.64 -0.54 11.27
N PRO A 4 15.26 0.65 11.12
CA PRO A 4 15.72 1.45 12.27
C PRO A 4 14.56 2.08 13.06
N HIS A 5 13.38 2.21 12.43
CA HIS A 5 12.19 2.83 13.02
C HIS A 5 10.94 2.07 12.58
N ASN A 6 9.88 2.16 13.40
CA ASN A 6 8.55 1.68 13.03
C ASN A 6 7.95 2.57 11.93
N GLY A 7 7.21 1.97 11.01
CA GLY A 7 6.61 2.69 9.90
C GLY A 7 5.89 1.77 8.92
N ILE A 8 5.44 2.33 7.82
CA ILE A 8 4.60 1.65 6.82
C ILE A 8 5.36 1.57 5.51
N ILE A 9 5.42 0.38 4.89
CA ILE A 9 6.01 0.22 3.56
C ILE A 9 5.08 0.85 2.54
N ILE A 10 5.56 1.86 1.84
CA ILE A 10 4.81 2.58 0.79
C ILE A 10 5.29 2.24 -0.62
N GLY A 11 6.38 1.51 -0.74
CA GLY A 11 6.94 1.12 -2.03
C GLY A 11 8.03 0.07 -1.87
N ARG A 12 8.10 -0.82 -2.86
CA ARG A 12 9.11 -1.86 -2.98
C ARG A 12 9.68 -1.85 -4.40
N THR A 13 10.99 -2.01 -4.50
CA THR A 13 11.67 -2.21 -5.78
C THR A 13 11.61 -3.68 -6.18
N GLU A 14 11.15 -3.97 -7.41
CA GLU A 14 11.00 -5.33 -7.95
C GLU A 14 12.12 -5.73 -8.93
N ILE A 15 13.14 -4.89 -9.09
CA ILE A 15 14.26 -5.15 -9.99
C ILE A 15 15.15 -6.24 -9.36
N PRO A 16 15.44 -7.35 -10.08
CA PRO A 16 16.17 -8.49 -9.51
C PRO A 16 17.66 -8.22 -9.31
N LEU A 17 18.25 -7.26 -10.04
CA LEU A 17 19.64 -6.84 -9.86
C LEU A 17 19.64 -5.51 -9.10
N VAL A 18 20.27 -5.52 -7.92
CA VAL A 18 20.32 -4.38 -7.00
C VAL A 18 21.78 -4.09 -6.66
N GLN A 19 22.11 -2.80 -6.57
CA GLN A 19 23.47 -2.30 -6.33
C GLN A 19 23.60 -1.79 -4.89
N GLU A 20 24.84 -1.62 -4.43
CA GLU A 20 25.10 -1.01 -3.13
C GLU A 20 24.58 0.44 -3.13
N GLY A 21 23.72 0.75 -2.16
CA GLY A 21 23.05 2.05 -2.04
C GLY A 21 21.63 2.10 -2.60
N ASP A 22 21.14 1.04 -3.26
CA ASP A 22 19.77 1.00 -3.75
C ASP A 22 18.74 0.91 -2.62
N ALA A 23 17.70 1.73 -2.70
CA ALA A 23 16.56 1.67 -1.80
C ALA A 23 15.59 0.56 -2.24
N LEU A 24 15.65 -0.59 -1.55
CA LEU A 24 14.75 -1.72 -1.83
C LEU A 24 13.34 -1.50 -1.29
N PHE A 25 13.23 -0.75 -0.18
CA PHE A 25 11.98 -0.47 0.50
C PHE A 25 11.90 0.99 0.90
N HIS A 26 10.75 1.60 0.65
CA HIS A 26 10.43 2.94 1.12
C HIS A 26 9.52 2.81 2.32
N VAL A 27 10.01 3.24 3.49
CA VAL A 27 9.27 3.18 4.75
C VAL A 27 8.89 4.60 5.17
N ALA A 28 7.60 4.88 5.25
CA ALA A 28 7.10 6.12 5.83
C ALA A 28 7.08 5.99 7.36
N ALA A 29 7.85 6.84 8.04
CA ALA A 29 7.84 6.94 9.49
C ALA A 29 6.73 7.90 9.95
N PHE A 30 5.96 7.48 10.96
CA PHE A 30 4.89 8.28 11.55
C PHE A 30 5.13 8.42 13.06
N GLU A 31 4.91 9.62 13.58
CA GLU A 31 5.01 9.86 15.03
C GLU A 31 3.91 9.13 15.83
N ASN A 32 2.75 8.90 15.20
CA ASN A 32 1.65 8.16 15.80
C ASN A 32 1.15 7.09 14.82
N LEU A 33 1.57 5.85 15.07
CA LEU A 33 1.30 4.70 14.20
C LEU A 33 -0.20 4.34 14.22
N GLU A 34 -0.85 4.37 15.38
CA GLU A 34 -2.29 4.09 15.53
C GLU A 34 -3.15 5.03 14.67
N ARG A 35 -2.82 6.33 14.64
CA ARG A 35 -3.51 7.30 13.79
C ARG A 35 -3.27 7.04 12.31
N ALA A 36 -2.09 6.58 11.94
CA ALA A 36 -1.75 6.23 10.56
C ALA A 36 -2.52 4.98 10.12
N GLU A 37 -2.55 3.94 10.96
CA GLU A 37 -3.31 2.69 10.75
C GLU A 37 -4.80 2.98 10.54
N ASN A 38 -5.45 3.71 11.46
CA ASN A 38 -6.86 4.07 11.34
C ASN A 38 -7.18 4.82 10.04
N ARG A 39 -6.26 5.69 9.56
CA ARG A 39 -6.46 6.38 8.29
C ARG A 39 -6.32 5.43 7.11
N ILE A 40 -5.32 4.55 7.12
CA ILE A 40 -5.11 3.59 6.05
C ILE A 40 -6.28 2.61 5.96
N GLU A 41 -6.78 2.10 7.08
CA GLU A 41 -7.95 1.22 7.13
C GLU A 41 -9.17 1.90 6.48
N TYR A 42 -9.46 3.15 6.86
CA TYR A 42 -10.52 3.94 6.24
C TYR A 42 -10.34 4.14 4.73
N PHE A 43 -9.11 4.35 4.25
CA PHE A 43 -8.82 4.44 2.81
C PHE A 43 -8.96 3.08 2.12
N HIS A 44 -8.55 1.99 2.77
CA HIS A 44 -8.60 0.64 2.24
C HIS A 44 -10.05 0.17 2.05
N ASP A 45 -10.90 0.35 3.05
CA ASP A 45 -12.33 0.02 2.98
C ASP A 45 -13.02 0.76 1.83
N LYS A 46 -12.68 2.04 1.64
CA LYS A 46 -13.20 2.85 0.53
C LYS A 46 -12.69 2.38 -0.83
N ALA A 47 -11.42 1.97 -0.92
CA ALA A 47 -10.84 1.48 -2.17
C ALA A 47 -11.43 0.12 -2.56
N ILE A 48 -11.60 -0.79 -1.59
CA ILE A 48 -12.27 -2.08 -1.80
C ILE A 48 -13.72 -1.85 -2.24
N SER A 49 -14.48 -1.02 -1.51
CA SER A 49 -15.88 -0.72 -1.86
C SER A 49 -16.04 -0.12 -3.26
N GLN A 50 -15.06 0.65 -3.75
CA GLN A 50 -15.07 1.17 -5.11
C GLN A 50 -14.70 0.12 -6.16
N ASN A 51 -13.73 -0.74 -5.87
CA ASN A 51 -13.35 -1.85 -6.74
C ASN A 51 -14.48 -2.86 -6.90
N ASP A 52 -15.14 -3.24 -5.80
CA ASP A 52 -16.29 -4.15 -5.82
C ASP A 52 -17.43 -3.58 -6.71
N PHE A 53 -17.62 -2.26 -6.67
CA PHE A 53 -18.59 -1.56 -7.52
C PHE A 53 -18.18 -1.54 -9.01
N LEU A 54 -16.88 -1.51 -9.30
CA LEU A 54 -16.34 -1.55 -10.66
C LEU A 54 -16.48 -2.95 -11.27
N GLU A 55 -16.16 -4.01 -10.51
CA GLU A 55 -16.29 -5.40 -10.95
C GLU A 55 -17.75 -5.78 -11.29
N LEU A 56 -18.71 -5.22 -10.55
CA LEU A 56 -20.15 -5.40 -10.83
C LEU A 56 -20.59 -4.71 -12.14
N LYS A 57 -19.94 -3.60 -12.51
CA LYS A 57 -20.28 -2.83 -13.71
C LYS A 57 -19.79 -3.52 -14.99
N ASP A 58 -18.65 -4.21 -14.92
CA ASP A 58 -18.10 -4.95 -16.05
C ASP A 58 -18.92 -6.21 -16.39
N GLN A 59 -19.67 -6.78 -15.43
CA GLN A 59 -20.51 -7.96 -15.66
C GLN A 59 -21.83 -7.69 -16.41
N HIS A 60 -22.24 -6.43 -16.60
CA HIS A 60 -23.49 -6.09 -17.31
C HIS A 60 -23.31 -5.53 -18.73
N VAL A 61 -22.10 -5.53 -19.29
CA VAL A 61 -21.83 -5.03 -20.66
C VAL A 61 -21.94 -6.14 -21.73
N LEU A 62 -22.28 -7.37 -21.35
CA LEU A 62 -22.41 -8.52 -22.28
C LEU A 62 -23.80 -9.19 -22.29
N SER A 63 -24.89 -8.44 -22.04
CA SER A 63 -26.27 -8.90 -22.26
C SER A 63 -27.05 -7.97 -23.16
#